data_AF-A0A2V9K2J6-F1
#
_entry.id   AF-A0A2V9K2J6-F1
#
_cell.length_a   1.000
_cell.length_b   1.000
_cell.length_c   1.000
_cell.angle_alpha   90.00
_cell.angle_beta   90.00
_cell.angle_gamma   90.00
#
_symmetry.space_group_name_H-M   'P 1'
#
loop_
_entity.id
_entity.type
_entity.pdbx_description
1 polymer ?
#
loop_
_entity_poly.entity_id
_entity_poly.type
_entity_poly.pdbx_seq_one_letter_code
_entity_poly.pdbx_strand_id
1 'polypeptide(L)'
;MRRLGLFAGSVLALAWVQLRESGLPGISAELELDTGRPARVYLFKDGAPFRLSPVDALLPLKVDLFYRERLWRRTATPATLEVTCNEQSHFVLLDGRARFVLPPGRYRVEAYRGLFHAPASAEFTLGVTERRRVELALRRLQAEGWLAGDDHIHLTRAPEDDDIFMRWLQAEDLEVGNFLQLQRQMDAAVQYAFGPAGEARRPGYSIRPGHESRSEFYGHVNLLGPRELQRPLSVGPVYASSPEAYPFPGVLFRRGRELGATVGYAHFDGSQKHSTLLMDLALGSIDFIEVFQFGVLKTDAWYELLNAGLRVTGIAGSDFPVPLNNRKPWPRALPLLGPERTLVKAPAGESAYESWAAGVRAGRVVVSNGPLVELAVNGAGPGATL
;
A
#
# COMPACT_ATOMS: atom_id res chain seq x y z
N MET A 1 -2.64 19.30 52.67
CA MET A 1 -1.73 18.12 52.50
C MET A 1 -2.20 17.12 51.44
N ARG A 2 -3.48 16.71 51.37
CA ARG A 2 -3.96 15.75 50.34
C ARG A 2 -3.79 16.21 48.87
N ARG A 3 -3.96 17.50 48.55
CA ARG A 3 -3.80 18.04 47.19
C ARG A 3 -2.33 18.08 46.69
N LEU A 4 -1.36 18.25 47.59
CA LEU A 4 0.07 18.19 47.24
C LEU A 4 0.54 16.75 46.96
N GLY A 5 0.02 15.75 47.69
CA GLY A 5 0.35 14.34 47.44
C GLY A 5 -0.16 13.82 46.11
N LEU A 6 -1.37 14.22 45.71
CA LEU A 6 -1.92 13.91 44.38
C LEU A 6 -1.11 14.57 43.25
N PHE A 7 -0.67 15.82 43.43
CA PHE A 7 0.15 16.52 42.44
C PHE A 7 1.55 15.91 42.31
N ALA A 8 2.21 15.59 43.43
CA ALA A 8 3.51 14.93 43.43
C ALA A 8 3.45 13.51 42.83
N GLY A 9 2.38 12.75 43.12
CA GLY A 9 2.14 11.44 42.51
C GLY A 9 1.98 11.51 41.00
N SER A 10 1.22 12.49 40.49
CA SER A 10 1.05 12.70 39.04
C SER A 10 2.34 13.12 38.35
N VAL A 11 3.15 13.98 38.98
CA VAL A 11 4.46 14.38 38.44
C VAL A 11 5.44 13.21 38.39
N LEU A 12 5.49 12.38 39.44
CA LEU A 12 6.32 11.17 39.46
C LEU A 12 5.84 10.14 38.42
N ALA A 13 4.52 9.98 38.25
CA ALA A 13 3.96 9.12 37.22
C ALA A 13 4.30 9.61 35.81
N LEU A 14 4.18 10.92 35.54
CA LEU A 14 4.55 11.52 34.26
C LEU A 14 6.06 11.41 34.00
N ALA A 15 6.90 11.68 35.00
CA ALA A 15 8.34 11.52 34.90
C ALA A 15 8.73 10.05 34.65
N TRP A 16 8.05 9.11 35.31
CA TRP A 16 8.23 7.68 35.10
C TRP A 16 7.78 7.21 33.71
N VAL A 17 6.64 7.71 33.21
CA VAL A 17 6.17 7.45 31.84
C VAL A 17 7.16 8.01 30.83
N GLN A 18 7.65 9.24 31.03
CA GLN A 18 8.64 9.86 30.16
C GLN A 18 9.98 9.11 30.19
N LEU A 19 10.41 8.59 31.35
CA LEU A 19 11.56 7.70 31.48
C LEU A 19 11.37 6.37 30.73
N ARG A 20 10.16 5.80 30.83
CA ARG A 20 9.79 4.52 30.24
C ARG A 20 9.66 4.58 28.72
N GLU A 21 9.18 5.71 28.20
CA GLU A 21 8.77 5.85 26.79
C GLU A 21 9.73 6.71 25.95
N SER A 22 10.34 7.74 26.52
CA SER A 22 11.08 8.75 25.74
C SER A 22 12.59 8.74 25.99
N GLY A 23 13.03 8.18 27.11
CA GLY A 23 14.44 8.13 27.52
C GLY A 23 15.02 9.51 27.85
N LEU A 24 15.68 9.66 29.01
CA LEU A 24 16.39 10.91 29.34
C LEU A 24 17.79 10.89 28.69
N PRO A 25 18.33 12.03 28.21
CA PRO A 25 19.64 12.08 27.53
C PRO A 25 20.81 11.44 28.31
N GLY A 26 20.75 11.41 29.64
CA GLY A 26 21.77 10.79 30.49
C GLY A 26 21.60 9.28 30.75
N ILE A 27 20.53 8.65 30.26
CA ILE A 27 20.27 7.22 30.46
C ILE A 27 19.88 6.45 29.19
N SER A 28 19.51 7.14 28.11
CA SER A 28 19.11 6.50 26.85
C SER A 28 20.28 5.79 26.16
N ALA A 29 19.97 4.69 25.50
CA ALA A 29 20.83 3.98 24.57
C ALA A 29 20.60 4.46 23.13
N GLU A 30 21.58 4.26 22.27
CA GLU A 30 21.48 4.46 20.83
C GLU A 30 21.42 3.09 20.12
N LEU A 31 20.41 2.90 19.28
CA LEU A 31 20.25 1.72 18.44
C LEU A 31 20.40 2.11 16.97
N GLU A 32 21.37 1.54 16.27
CA GLU A 32 21.42 1.55 14.80
C GLU A 32 20.82 0.25 14.28
N LEU A 33 19.72 0.34 13.53
CA LEU A 33 19.17 -0.78 12.76
C LEU A 33 19.71 -0.73 11.35
N ASP A 34 20.11 -1.89 10.83
CA ASP A 34 20.58 -2.03 9.46
C ASP A 34 19.99 -3.29 8.80
N THR A 35 19.30 -3.09 7.69
CA THR A 35 18.69 -4.12 6.85
C THR A 35 19.34 -4.19 5.46
N GLY A 36 20.31 -3.31 5.19
CA GLY A 36 21.04 -3.15 3.93
C GLY A 36 20.21 -2.62 2.76
N ARG A 37 18.89 -2.50 2.91
CA ARG A 37 17.93 -2.11 1.87
C ARG A 37 16.65 -1.58 2.50
N PRO A 38 15.80 -0.82 1.80
CA PRO A 38 14.55 -0.35 2.37
C PRO A 38 13.71 -1.51 2.94
N ALA A 39 13.17 -1.34 4.14
CA ALA A 39 12.44 -2.39 4.86
C ALA A 39 11.50 -1.81 5.92
N ARG A 40 10.41 -2.51 6.20
CA ARG A 40 9.50 -2.22 7.32
C ARG A 40 9.99 -2.90 8.59
N VAL A 41 9.94 -2.21 9.72
CA VAL A 41 10.44 -2.70 11.01
C VAL A 41 9.44 -2.50 12.15
N TYR A 42 9.48 -3.41 13.11
CA TYR A 42 8.77 -3.29 14.38
C TYR A 42 9.72 -3.55 15.54
N LEU A 43 9.58 -2.75 16.58
CA LEU A 43 10.30 -2.91 17.82
C LEU A 43 9.33 -3.34 18.92
N PHE A 44 9.82 -4.21 19.79
CA PHE A 44 9.13 -4.66 20.99
C PHE A 44 10.06 -4.48 22.17
N LYS A 45 9.54 -3.98 23.29
CA LYS A 45 10.24 -3.86 24.56
C LYS A 45 9.52 -4.73 25.59
N ASP A 46 10.24 -5.65 26.22
CA ASP A 46 9.67 -6.59 27.20
C ASP A 46 8.40 -7.31 26.69
N GLY A 47 8.40 -7.70 25.40
CA GLY A 47 7.29 -8.40 24.74
C GLY A 47 6.13 -7.52 24.27
N ALA A 48 6.11 -6.23 24.60
CA ALA A 48 5.08 -5.28 24.15
C ALA A 48 5.58 -4.45 22.95
N PRO A 49 4.71 -4.09 21.99
CA PRO A 49 5.07 -3.14 20.93
C PRO A 49 5.66 -1.85 21.49
N PHE A 50 6.74 -1.36 20.89
CA PHE A 50 7.44 -0.15 21.31
C PHE A 50 7.71 0.74 20.09
N ARG A 51 7.48 2.05 20.26
CA ARG A 51 7.66 3.04 19.20
C ARG A 51 9.14 3.34 18.99
N LEU A 52 9.55 3.42 17.73
CA LEU A 52 10.89 3.89 17.34
C LEU A 52 10.90 5.42 17.31
N SER A 53 11.96 6.03 17.84
CA SER A 53 12.12 7.48 17.89
C SER A 53 13.62 7.84 17.88
N PRO A 54 14.05 8.96 17.25
CA PRO A 54 13.24 9.86 16.44
C PRO A 54 12.86 9.25 15.07
N VAL A 55 11.90 9.87 14.39
CA VAL A 55 11.56 9.60 12.99
C VAL A 55 11.68 10.88 12.15
N ASP A 56 12.00 10.73 10.87
CA ASP A 56 12.25 11.84 9.95
C ASP A 56 11.02 12.24 9.15
N ALA A 57 10.11 11.31 8.88
CA ALA A 57 8.84 11.56 8.22
C ALA A 57 7.70 10.83 8.92
N LEU A 58 6.49 11.40 8.86
CA LEU A 58 5.28 10.87 9.46
C LEU A 58 4.10 11.01 8.49
N LEU A 59 3.35 9.94 8.29
CA LEU A 59 2.07 9.93 7.56
C LEU A 59 0.96 9.48 8.52
N PRO A 60 0.17 10.40 9.09
CA PRO A 60 -0.83 10.05 10.10
C PRO A 60 -2.20 9.74 9.49
N LEU A 61 -2.42 8.50 9.07
CA LEU A 61 -3.68 8.04 8.48
C LEU A 61 -4.74 7.81 9.56
N LYS A 62 -5.74 8.69 9.61
CA LYS A 62 -6.89 8.58 10.50
C LYS A 62 -8.15 8.20 9.74
N VAL A 63 -8.99 7.35 10.36
CA VAL A 63 -10.33 7.04 9.88
C VAL A 63 -11.07 8.36 9.63
N ASP A 64 -11.78 8.44 8.50
CA ASP A 64 -12.46 9.63 7.92
C ASP A 64 -11.58 10.69 7.23
N LEU A 65 -10.26 10.69 7.44
CA LEU A 65 -9.34 11.67 6.82
C LEU A 65 -8.26 11.06 5.92
N PHE A 66 -8.08 9.73 5.98
CA PHE A 66 -7.23 8.89 5.15
C PHE A 66 -6.78 9.48 3.80
N TYR A 67 -7.73 9.89 2.98
CA TYR A 67 -7.46 10.35 1.62
C TYR A 67 -6.94 11.78 1.52
N ARG A 68 -6.75 12.50 2.62
CA ARG A 68 -6.37 13.93 2.62
C ARG A 68 -5.11 14.21 3.43
N GLU A 69 -4.67 13.24 4.21
CA GLU A 69 -3.49 13.36 5.04
C GLU A 69 -2.25 13.54 4.16
N ARG A 70 -1.37 14.44 4.61
CA ARG A 70 -0.13 14.78 3.93
C ARG A 70 1.05 14.28 4.75
N LEU A 71 2.13 13.98 4.04
CA LEU A 71 3.38 13.61 4.67
C LEU A 71 3.97 14.81 5.43
N TRP A 72 4.21 14.62 6.73
CA TRP A 72 5.05 15.52 7.50
C TRP A 72 6.52 15.09 7.41
N ARG A 73 7.43 16.06 7.30
CA ARG A 73 8.87 15.83 7.18
C ARG A 73 9.63 16.73 8.15
N ARG A 74 10.55 16.14 8.89
CA ARG A 74 11.51 16.82 9.75
C ARG A 74 12.74 17.30 8.98
N THR A 75 13.14 16.56 7.95
CA THR A 75 14.36 16.77 7.18
C THR A 75 14.06 16.69 5.67
N ALA A 76 14.96 17.26 4.85
CA ALA A 76 14.85 17.20 3.39
C ALA A 76 15.13 15.79 2.83
N THR A 77 15.90 14.98 3.55
CA THR A 77 16.27 13.60 3.17
C THR A 77 15.91 12.63 4.30
N PRO A 78 14.62 12.27 4.47
CA PRO A 78 14.22 11.36 5.53
C PRO A 78 14.84 9.97 5.35
N ALA A 79 15.40 9.41 6.41
CA ALA A 79 15.89 8.03 6.45
C ALA A 79 14.82 7.07 7.03
N THR A 80 13.81 7.64 7.70
CA THR A 80 12.73 6.89 8.35
C THR A 80 11.37 7.49 8.01
N LEU A 81 10.38 6.61 7.87
CA LEU A 81 8.97 6.96 7.75
C LEU A 81 8.20 6.21 8.83
N GLU A 82 7.39 6.93 9.60
CA GLU A 82 6.32 6.35 10.40
C GLU A 82 4.99 6.55 9.68
N VAL A 83 4.27 5.47 9.42
CA VAL A 83 2.87 5.52 8.99
C VAL A 83 2.03 5.14 10.19
N THR A 84 1.19 6.05 10.68
CA THR A 84 0.19 5.67 11.68
C THR A 84 -1.12 5.37 10.97
N CYS A 85 -1.70 4.21 11.23
CA CYS A 85 -2.96 3.80 10.64
C CYS A 85 -3.75 3.02 11.71
N ASN A 86 -4.99 3.41 11.96
CA ASN A 86 -5.86 2.76 12.96
C ASN A 86 -5.15 2.61 14.33
N GLU A 87 -4.54 3.69 14.82
CA GLU A 87 -3.81 3.77 16.09
C GLU A 87 -2.56 2.88 16.20
N GLN A 88 -2.13 2.25 15.10
CA GLN A 88 -0.90 1.48 15.02
C GLN A 88 0.18 2.26 14.27
N SER A 89 1.42 2.20 14.76
CA SER A 89 2.59 2.78 14.08
C SER A 89 3.34 1.70 13.30
N HIS A 90 3.61 1.99 12.03
CA HIS A 90 4.38 1.16 11.11
C HIS A 90 5.63 1.95 10.71
N PHE A 91 6.81 1.41 11.00
CA PHE A 91 8.07 2.10 10.74
C PHE A 91 8.74 1.54 9.49
N VAL A 92 9.24 2.41 8.63
CA VAL A 92 9.96 2.05 7.41
C VAL A 92 11.34 2.68 7.48
N LEU A 93 12.37 1.86 7.33
CA LEU A 93 13.74 2.30 7.09
C LEU A 93 13.86 2.59 5.60
N LEU A 94 13.80 3.86 5.20
CA LEU A 94 13.78 4.26 3.79
C LEU A 94 15.12 4.00 3.10
N ASP A 95 16.23 4.10 3.82
CA ASP A 95 17.58 3.80 3.31
C ASP A 95 18.08 2.41 3.74
N GLY A 96 17.21 1.64 4.40
CA GLY A 96 17.59 0.37 5.04
C GLY A 96 18.39 0.49 6.32
N ARG A 97 18.75 1.71 6.73
CA ARG A 97 19.45 1.97 8.00
C ARG A 97 18.95 3.23 8.68
N ALA A 98 18.85 3.19 10.01
CA ALA A 98 18.50 4.36 10.81
C ALA A 98 18.97 4.22 12.25
N ARG A 99 19.04 5.36 12.95
CA ARG A 99 19.41 5.44 14.36
C ARG A 99 18.25 5.90 15.21
N PHE A 100 18.11 5.27 16.36
CA PHE A 100 17.04 5.52 17.32
C PHE A 100 17.62 5.71 18.72
N VAL A 101 16.92 6.49 19.53
CA VAL A 101 17.21 6.72 20.95
C VAL A 101 16.15 5.97 21.75
N LEU A 102 16.59 5.01 22.55
CA LEU A 102 15.71 4.09 23.27
C LEU A 102 16.10 4.05 24.75
N PRO A 103 15.14 3.85 25.67
CA PRO A 103 15.49 3.57 27.06
C PRO A 103 16.23 2.21 27.16
N PRO A 104 16.99 1.98 28.24
CA PRO A 104 17.54 0.66 28.50
C PRO A 104 16.43 -0.37 28.70
N GLY A 105 16.71 -1.62 28.33
CA GLY A 105 15.74 -2.71 28.40
C GLY A 105 16.04 -3.87 27.46
N ARG A 106 15.17 -4.88 27.49
CA ARG A 106 15.19 -6.02 26.56
C ARG A 106 14.30 -5.72 25.36
N TYR A 107 14.84 -5.97 24.19
CA TYR A 107 14.22 -5.65 22.93
C TYR A 107 14.18 -6.86 22.00
N ARG A 108 13.11 -6.92 21.21
CA ARG A 108 13.04 -7.72 19.99
C ARG A 108 12.74 -6.78 18.83
N VAL A 109 13.49 -6.93 17.74
CA VAL A 109 13.19 -6.26 16.47
C VAL A 109 12.78 -7.29 15.43
N GLU A 110 11.82 -6.92 14.59
CA GLU A 110 11.41 -7.68 13.42
C GLU A 110 11.52 -6.77 12.19
N ALA A 111 12.05 -7.30 11.08
CA ALA A 111 12.15 -6.63 9.79
C ALA A 111 11.47 -7.44 8.70
N TYR A 112 10.79 -6.73 7.79
CA TYR A 112 10.02 -7.27 6.68
C TYR A 112 10.36 -6.51 5.40
N ARG A 113 10.37 -7.23 4.28
CA ARG A 113 10.46 -6.64 2.94
C ARG A 113 9.52 -7.38 1.99
N GLY A 114 8.30 -6.87 1.85
CA GLY A 114 7.29 -7.49 1.02
C GLY A 114 7.02 -8.96 1.36
N LEU A 115 6.56 -9.70 0.36
CA LEU A 115 6.19 -11.13 0.49
C LEU A 115 7.25 -12.09 -0.05
N PHE A 116 8.27 -11.57 -0.75
CA PHE A 116 9.32 -12.37 -1.42
C PHE A 116 10.66 -12.34 -0.67
N HIS A 117 10.66 -11.95 0.60
CA HIS A 117 11.81 -12.06 1.48
C HIS A 117 11.41 -12.75 2.78
N ALA A 118 12.29 -13.60 3.29
CA ALA A 118 12.11 -14.14 4.63
C ALA A 118 12.23 -12.99 5.66
N PRO A 119 11.29 -12.87 6.60
CA PRO A 119 11.41 -11.93 7.72
C PRO A 119 12.68 -12.22 8.53
N ALA A 120 13.28 -11.17 9.09
CA ALA A 120 14.42 -11.27 10.00
C ALA A 120 14.02 -10.77 11.39
N SER A 121 14.56 -11.39 12.43
CA SER A 121 14.36 -10.95 13.81
C SER A 121 15.63 -11.08 14.63
N ALA A 122 15.75 -10.21 15.64
CA ALA A 122 16.84 -10.25 16.60
C ALA A 122 16.35 -9.84 17.99
N GLU A 123 16.86 -10.51 19.02
CA GLU A 123 16.65 -10.14 20.41
C GLU A 123 17.96 -9.60 21.00
N PHE A 124 17.86 -8.54 21.79
CA PHE A 124 19.02 -7.88 22.39
C PHE A 124 18.63 -7.11 23.65
N THR A 125 19.63 -6.77 24.47
CA THR A 125 19.46 -5.89 25.62
C THR A 125 20.27 -4.63 25.39
N LEU A 126 19.70 -3.47 25.73
CA LEU A 126 20.40 -2.20 25.77
C LEU A 126 20.63 -1.78 27.22
N GLY A 127 21.88 -1.54 27.57
CA GLY A 127 22.29 -0.89 28.81
C GLY A 127 22.16 0.63 28.77
N VAL A 128 22.36 1.27 29.91
CA VAL A 128 22.43 2.74 30.02
C VAL A 128 23.55 3.26 29.11
N THR A 129 23.25 4.28 28.31
CA THR A 129 24.19 4.94 27.37
C THR A 129 24.88 4.01 26.37
N GLU A 130 24.40 2.78 26.22
CA GLU A 130 24.95 1.83 25.28
C GLU A 130 24.70 2.27 23.84
N ARG A 131 25.67 2.04 22.95
CA ARG A 131 25.48 2.12 21.50
C ARG A 131 25.52 0.72 20.92
N ARG A 132 24.47 0.33 20.23
CA ARG A 132 24.38 -0.99 19.60
C ARG A 132 23.94 -0.88 18.15
N ARG A 133 24.60 -1.64 17.29
CA ARG A 133 24.16 -1.89 15.92
C ARG A 133 23.56 -3.29 15.83
N VAL A 134 22.42 -3.40 15.17
CA VAL A 134 21.73 -4.67 14.90
C VAL A 134 21.53 -4.80 13.40
N GLU A 135 22.15 -5.81 12.81
CA GLU A 135 22.02 -6.15 11.40
C GLU A 135 20.94 -7.23 11.22
N LEU A 136 20.03 -7.01 10.27
CA LEU A 136 18.88 -7.87 9.99
C LEU A 136 18.93 -8.30 8.51
N ALA A 137 19.37 -9.53 8.28
CA ALA A 137 19.55 -10.05 6.94
C ALA A 137 18.23 -10.56 6.32
N LEU A 138 17.65 -9.77 5.41
CA LEU A 138 16.44 -10.13 4.65
C LEU A 138 16.79 -10.97 3.43
N ARG A 139 16.65 -12.29 3.54
CA ARG A 139 16.96 -13.24 2.45
C ARG A 139 15.84 -13.28 1.42
N ARG A 140 16.16 -13.02 0.15
CA ARG A 140 15.21 -13.14 -0.96
C ARG A 140 14.77 -14.60 -1.14
N LEU A 141 13.48 -14.79 -1.40
CA LEU A 141 12.85 -16.03 -1.83
C LEU A 141 12.76 -16.01 -3.37
N GLN A 142 12.80 -17.17 -4.03
CA GLN A 142 12.85 -17.21 -5.51
C GLN A 142 11.59 -16.60 -6.13
N ALA A 143 11.75 -15.41 -6.74
CA ALA A 143 10.72 -14.65 -7.44
C ALA A 143 11.40 -13.68 -8.42
N GLU A 144 12.16 -14.23 -9.38
CA GLU A 144 12.89 -13.42 -10.36
C GLU A 144 12.05 -13.13 -11.61
N GLY A 145 12.21 -11.92 -12.16
CA GLY A 145 11.55 -11.53 -13.41
C GLY A 145 10.05 -11.19 -13.28
N TRP A 146 9.55 -11.04 -12.05
CA TRP A 146 8.17 -10.62 -11.79
C TRP A 146 8.13 -9.16 -11.33
N LEU A 147 7.17 -8.41 -11.87
CA LEU A 147 6.76 -7.09 -11.38
C LEU A 147 5.56 -7.29 -10.48
N ALA A 148 5.69 -6.96 -9.20
CA ALA A 148 4.58 -6.96 -8.25
C ALA A 148 3.90 -5.59 -8.23
N GLY A 149 2.59 -5.59 -8.46
CA GLY A 149 1.75 -4.39 -8.44
C GLY A 149 0.73 -4.41 -7.32
N ASP A 150 0.53 -3.25 -6.70
CA ASP A 150 -0.70 -2.88 -6.00
C ASP A 150 -1.46 -1.92 -6.93
N ASP A 151 -2.64 -2.35 -7.36
CA ASP A 151 -3.48 -1.69 -8.34
C ASP A 151 -4.40 -0.62 -7.74
N HIS A 152 -4.48 -0.49 -6.41
CA HIS A 152 -5.50 0.33 -5.75
C HIS A 152 -4.99 1.03 -4.48
N ILE A 153 -4.34 2.20 -4.63
CA ILE A 153 -3.82 2.99 -3.50
C ILE A 153 -4.39 4.41 -3.50
N HIS A 154 -4.96 4.84 -2.38
CA HIS A 154 -5.52 6.16 -2.15
C HIS A 154 -4.67 7.02 -1.21
N LEU A 155 -3.51 7.46 -1.68
CA LEU A 155 -2.64 8.40 -0.99
C LEU A 155 -2.54 9.72 -1.76
N THR A 156 -2.72 10.84 -1.06
CA THR A 156 -2.47 12.16 -1.64
C THR A 156 -0.97 12.32 -1.89
N ARG A 157 -0.61 12.83 -3.06
CA ARG A 157 0.78 12.89 -3.51
C ARG A 157 1.12 14.24 -4.12
N ALA A 158 2.17 14.89 -3.64
CA ALA A 158 2.86 15.99 -4.31
C ALA A 158 4.23 15.51 -4.85
N PRO A 159 4.86 16.24 -5.80
CA PRO A 159 6.14 15.82 -6.38
C PRO A 159 7.23 15.54 -5.33
N GLU A 160 7.22 16.31 -4.24
CA GLU A 160 8.19 16.18 -3.16
C GLU A 160 7.95 14.98 -2.22
N ASP A 161 6.83 14.26 -2.38
CA ASP A 161 6.53 13.01 -1.66
C ASP A 161 7.04 11.77 -2.41
N ASP A 162 7.34 11.89 -3.72
CA ASP A 162 7.64 10.77 -4.62
C ASP A 162 8.81 9.92 -4.14
N ASP A 163 9.87 10.55 -3.63
CA ASP A 163 11.06 9.84 -3.17
C ASP A 163 10.78 8.93 -1.95
N ILE A 164 9.90 9.38 -1.05
CA ILE A 164 9.55 8.66 0.18
C ILE A 164 8.58 7.53 -0.14
N PHE A 165 7.56 7.78 -0.96
CA PHE A 165 6.66 6.73 -1.41
C PHE A 165 7.37 5.69 -2.26
N MET A 166 8.32 6.08 -3.11
CA MET A 166 9.16 5.14 -3.85
C MET A 166 9.98 4.24 -2.94
N ARG A 167 10.65 4.81 -1.93
CA ARG A 167 11.40 4.02 -0.95
C ARG A 167 10.50 3.15 -0.07
N TRP A 168 9.24 3.54 0.15
CA TRP A 168 8.23 2.69 0.79
C TRP A 168 7.80 1.51 -0.11
N LEU A 169 7.55 1.74 -1.40
CA LEU A 169 7.32 0.67 -2.38
C LEU A 169 8.51 -0.32 -2.41
N GLN A 170 9.74 0.20 -2.43
CA GLN A 170 10.95 -0.61 -2.32
C GLN A 170 10.98 -1.39 -1.01
N ALA A 171 10.57 -0.80 0.11
CA ALA A 171 10.51 -1.48 1.40
C ALA A 171 9.51 -2.63 1.42
N GLU A 172 8.46 -2.57 0.59
CA GLU A 172 7.49 -3.65 0.45
C GLU A 172 7.74 -4.54 -0.79
N ASP A 173 8.90 -4.42 -1.45
CA ASP A 173 9.21 -5.17 -2.70
C ASP A 173 8.06 -5.10 -3.72
N LEU A 174 7.58 -3.88 -3.96
CA LEU A 174 6.41 -3.60 -4.80
C LEU A 174 6.83 -2.72 -5.98
N GLU A 175 7.11 -3.32 -7.14
CA GLU A 175 7.61 -2.63 -8.33
C GLU A 175 6.62 -1.62 -8.91
N VAL A 176 5.31 -1.82 -8.72
CA VAL A 176 4.27 -0.92 -9.26
C VAL A 176 3.27 -0.54 -8.17
N GLY A 177 3.08 0.77 -7.97
CA GLY A 177 2.00 1.30 -7.15
C GLY A 177 1.06 2.18 -7.97
N ASN A 178 -0.21 1.83 -8.04
CA ASN A 178 -1.24 2.62 -8.73
C ASN A 178 -1.92 3.55 -7.73
N PHE A 179 -1.59 4.84 -7.80
CA PHE A 179 -2.11 5.84 -6.87
C PHE A 179 -3.35 6.49 -7.48
N LEU A 180 -4.51 6.09 -6.98
CA LEU A 180 -5.82 6.43 -7.52
C LEU A 180 -6.41 7.63 -6.79
N GLN A 181 -6.65 8.70 -7.52
CA GLN A 181 -7.49 9.80 -7.06
C GLN A 181 -8.95 9.36 -7.06
N LEU A 182 -9.72 9.79 -6.07
CA LEU A 182 -11.17 9.57 -6.02
C LEU A 182 -11.88 10.84 -5.61
N GLN A 183 -13.22 10.79 -5.60
CA GLN A 183 -14.00 11.87 -5.02
C GLN A 183 -15.07 11.34 -4.05
N ARG A 184 -15.24 12.04 -2.93
CA ARG A 184 -16.45 11.94 -2.08
C ARG A 184 -17.17 13.29 -2.12
N GLN A 185 -17.38 13.94 -0.97
CA GLN A 185 -17.81 15.34 -0.89
C GLN A 185 -16.89 16.31 -1.65
N MET A 186 -15.60 15.95 -1.75
CA MET A 186 -14.55 16.69 -2.44
C MET A 186 -13.51 15.69 -2.95
N ASP A 187 -12.60 16.17 -3.80
CA ASP A 187 -11.47 15.38 -4.27
C ASP A 187 -10.66 14.82 -3.09
N ALA A 188 -10.20 13.59 -3.24
CA ALA A 188 -9.47 12.83 -2.23
C ALA A 188 -8.38 11.99 -2.92
N ALA A 189 -7.30 11.69 -2.20
CA ALA A 189 -6.09 11.06 -2.72
C ALA A 189 -5.55 11.79 -3.96
N VAL A 190 -5.53 13.13 -3.89
CA VAL A 190 -5.22 13.99 -5.03
C VAL A 190 -3.82 13.71 -5.56
N GLN A 191 -3.74 13.54 -6.88
CA GLN A 191 -2.48 13.38 -7.61
C GLN A 191 -2.09 14.71 -8.25
N TYR A 192 -0.80 15.06 -8.20
CA TYR A 192 -0.30 16.34 -8.74
C TYR A 192 -0.34 16.42 -10.28
N ALA A 193 -0.31 15.28 -10.97
CA ALA A 193 -0.40 15.16 -12.43
C ALA A 193 -0.84 13.74 -12.81
N PHE A 194 -1.14 13.55 -14.10
CA PHE A 194 -1.55 12.27 -14.70
C PHE A 194 -0.65 11.93 -15.90
N GLY A 195 -0.77 10.71 -16.42
CA GLY A 195 0.09 10.22 -17.49
C GLY A 195 1.59 10.23 -17.12
N PRO A 196 2.49 10.36 -18.11
CA PRO A 196 3.93 10.40 -17.87
C PRO A 196 4.38 11.53 -16.93
N ALA A 197 3.71 12.69 -16.96
CA ALA A 197 4.05 13.83 -16.11
C ALA A 197 3.76 13.57 -14.62
N GLY A 198 2.85 12.64 -14.32
CA GLY A 198 2.56 12.20 -12.96
C GLY A 198 3.31 10.94 -12.55
N GLU A 199 4.09 10.32 -13.43
CA GLU A 199 4.78 9.08 -13.08
C GLU A 199 6.08 9.38 -12.32
N ALA A 200 6.19 8.86 -11.10
CA ALA A 200 7.47 8.79 -10.43
C ALA A 200 8.17 7.49 -10.83
N ARG A 201 9.50 7.53 -10.99
CA ARG A 201 10.31 6.35 -11.36
C ARG A 201 11.55 6.21 -10.50
N ARG A 202 11.94 4.97 -10.24
CA ARG A 202 13.27 4.54 -9.82
C ARG A 202 13.65 3.27 -10.60
N PRO A 203 14.93 2.86 -10.66
CA PRO A 203 15.30 1.63 -11.36
C PRO A 203 14.47 0.43 -10.91
N GLY A 204 13.61 -0.09 -11.79
CA GLY A 204 12.71 -1.21 -11.50
C GLY A 204 11.37 -0.87 -10.84
N TYR A 205 11.11 0.40 -10.49
CA TYR A 205 9.92 0.81 -9.72
C TYR A 205 9.18 2.00 -10.38
N SER A 206 7.85 1.94 -10.38
CA SER A 206 6.98 3.02 -10.87
C SER A 206 5.84 3.30 -9.87
N ILE A 207 5.55 4.58 -9.62
CA ILE A 207 4.25 5.02 -9.08
C ILE A 207 3.50 5.65 -10.23
N ARG A 208 2.30 5.14 -10.52
CA ARG A 208 1.47 5.64 -11.61
C ARG A 208 0.12 6.18 -11.11
N PRO A 209 -0.22 7.44 -11.40
CA PRO A 209 -1.54 7.99 -11.16
C PRO A 209 -2.63 7.30 -11.95
N GLY A 210 -3.77 7.11 -11.29
CA GLY A 210 -5.03 6.81 -11.93
C GLY A 210 -6.18 7.42 -11.15
N HIS A 211 -7.38 6.93 -11.40
CA HIS A 211 -8.52 7.30 -10.56
C HIS A 211 -9.51 6.15 -10.39
N GLU A 212 -10.14 6.15 -9.21
CA GLU A 212 -11.34 5.37 -8.93
C GLU A 212 -12.55 6.28 -9.21
N SER A 213 -13.34 5.92 -10.20
CA SER A 213 -14.63 6.56 -10.46
C SER A 213 -15.73 5.81 -9.72
N ARG A 214 -16.58 6.55 -9.00
CA ARG A 214 -17.54 5.98 -8.06
C ARG A 214 -18.97 6.26 -8.46
N SER A 215 -19.83 5.26 -8.37
CA SER A 215 -21.25 5.39 -8.65
C SER A 215 -22.09 4.68 -7.60
N GLU A 216 -23.09 5.39 -7.07
CA GLU A 216 -24.15 4.75 -6.27
C GLU A 216 -25.10 3.91 -7.13
N PHE A 217 -25.10 4.11 -8.46
CA PHE A 217 -25.91 3.34 -9.40
C PHE A 217 -25.16 2.09 -9.90
N TYR A 218 -23.88 2.25 -10.25
CA TYR A 218 -23.13 1.25 -11.01
C TYR A 218 -21.93 0.64 -10.28
N GLY A 219 -21.60 1.15 -9.10
CA GLY A 219 -20.43 0.74 -8.34
C GLY A 219 -19.18 1.53 -8.69
N HIS A 220 -18.04 1.05 -8.21
CA HIS A 220 -16.76 1.71 -8.47
C HIS A 220 -15.98 1.02 -9.59
N VAL A 221 -15.24 1.82 -10.34
CA VAL A 221 -14.40 1.37 -11.44
C VAL A 221 -13.05 2.06 -11.39
N ASN A 222 -12.00 1.35 -11.78
CA ASN A 222 -10.63 1.83 -11.76
C ASN A 222 -10.14 2.11 -13.18
N LEU A 223 -9.52 3.28 -13.34
CA LEU A 223 -8.80 3.68 -14.54
C LEU A 223 -7.32 3.86 -14.16
N LEU A 224 -6.52 2.84 -14.47
CA LEU A 224 -5.10 2.80 -14.12
C LEU A 224 -4.28 3.50 -15.21
N GLY A 225 -3.50 4.50 -14.82
CA GLY A 225 -2.56 5.21 -15.70
C GLY A 225 -3.10 6.07 -16.86
N PRO A 226 -4.33 6.62 -16.85
CA PRO A 226 -4.80 7.54 -17.90
C PRO A 226 -3.87 8.77 -18.01
N ARG A 227 -3.83 9.37 -19.21
CA ARG A 227 -3.10 10.62 -19.45
C ARG A 227 -3.68 11.84 -18.74
N GLU A 228 -4.97 11.82 -18.39
CA GLU A 228 -5.67 12.90 -17.69
C GLU A 228 -6.78 12.35 -16.78
N LEU A 229 -7.23 13.17 -15.83
CA LEU A 229 -8.36 12.85 -14.95
C LEU A 229 -9.70 12.99 -15.68
N GLN A 230 -10.55 11.96 -15.62
CA GLN A 230 -11.91 12.05 -16.13
C GLN A 230 -12.87 12.58 -15.05
N ARG A 231 -13.68 13.59 -15.41
CA ARG A 231 -14.78 14.11 -14.56
C ARG A 231 -16.16 13.84 -15.20
N PRO A 232 -17.23 13.75 -14.39
CA PRO A 232 -17.23 13.70 -12.92
C PRO A 232 -16.56 12.43 -12.38
N LEU A 233 -15.88 12.55 -11.23
CA LEU A 233 -15.23 11.41 -10.58
C LEU A 233 -16.23 10.52 -9.84
N SER A 234 -17.26 11.14 -9.27
CA SER A 234 -18.31 10.43 -8.56
C SER A 234 -19.68 10.88 -9.03
N VAL A 235 -20.59 9.93 -9.20
CA VAL A 235 -21.98 10.14 -9.63
C VAL A 235 -22.95 9.48 -8.65
N GLY A 236 -24.03 10.17 -8.29
CA GLY A 236 -24.97 9.67 -7.31
C GLY A 236 -25.60 10.76 -6.44
N PRO A 237 -26.64 10.43 -5.66
CA PRO A 237 -27.30 11.38 -4.77
C PRO A 237 -26.43 11.87 -3.59
N VAL A 238 -25.40 11.13 -3.20
CA VAL A 238 -24.60 11.36 -2.00
C VAL A 238 -23.10 11.27 -2.31
N TYR A 239 -22.32 12.23 -1.78
CA TYR A 239 -20.86 12.25 -1.93
C TYR A 239 -20.37 12.16 -3.39
N ALA A 240 -21.08 12.84 -4.29
CA ALA A 240 -20.83 12.84 -5.72
C ALA A 240 -20.57 14.25 -6.27
N SER A 241 -19.86 14.32 -7.39
CA SER A 241 -19.68 15.55 -8.20
C SER A 241 -20.86 15.84 -9.11
N SER A 242 -21.69 14.84 -9.39
CA SER A 242 -22.89 14.97 -10.21
C SER A 242 -24.00 14.09 -9.65
N PRO A 243 -25.25 14.58 -9.57
CA PRO A 243 -26.40 13.77 -9.19
C PRO A 243 -26.90 12.87 -10.33
N GLU A 244 -26.43 13.10 -11.56
CA GLU A 244 -26.87 12.36 -12.75
C GLU A 244 -26.33 10.93 -12.71
N ALA A 245 -27.08 9.96 -13.23
CA ALA A 245 -26.60 8.60 -13.47
C ALA A 245 -25.70 8.52 -14.73
N TYR A 246 -24.86 9.54 -14.94
CA TYR A 246 -23.97 9.66 -16.08
C TYR A 246 -22.65 10.34 -15.66
N PRO A 247 -21.48 9.85 -16.15
CA PRO A 247 -21.28 8.72 -17.06
C PRO A 247 -21.46 7.36 -16.38
N PHE A 248 -21.96 6.38 -17.12
CA PHE A 248 -21.98 4.97 -16.71
C PHE A 248 -20.65 4.27 -17.10
N PRO A 249 -20.31 3.10 -16.52
CA PRO A 249 -19.00 2.46 -16.68
C PRO A 249 -18.49 2.33 -18.12
N GLY A 250 -19.30 1.84 -19.06
CA GLY A 250 -18.88 1.70 -20.47
C GLY A 250 -18.41 3.01 -21.13
N VAL A 251 -18.92 4.17 -20.71
CA VAL A 251 -18.46 5.49 -21.19
C VAL A 251 -17.10 5.84 -20.58
N LEU A 252 -16.95 5.60 -19.27
CA LEU A 252 -15.68 5.79 -18.56
C LEU A 252 -14.60 4.89 -19.16
N PHE A 253 -14.89 3.62 -19.40
CA PHE A 253 -13.94 2.66 -19.96
C PHE A 253 -13.48 3.03 -21.36
N ARG A 254 -14.40 3.40 -22.25
CA ARG A 254 -14.07 3.86 -23.61
C ARG A 254 -13.12 5.05 -23.56
N ARG A 255 -13.48 6.08 -22.79
CA ARG A 255 -12.65 7.29 -22.65
C ARG A 255 -11.31 6.98 -21.98
N GLY A 256 -11.31 6.15 -20.94
CA GLY A 256 -10.10 5.70 -20.26
C GLY A 256 -9.12 5.04 -21.22
N ARG A 257 -9.58 4.12 -22.07
CA ARG A 257 -8.74 3.47 -23.09
C ARG A 257 -8.22 4.45 -24.14
N GLU A 258 -9.03 5.40 -24.61
CA GLU A 258 -8.55 6.50 -25.47
C GLU A 258 -7.40 7.27 -24.81
N LEU A 259 -7.48 7.45 -23.49
CA LEU A 259 -6.45 8.07 -22.64
C LEU A 259 -5.30 7.13 -22.26
N GLY A 260 -5.29 5.89 -22.75
CA GLY A 260 -4.24 4.89 -22.51
C GLY A 260 -4.34 4.17 -21.17
N ALA A 261 -5.47 4.28 -20.47
CA ALA A 261 -5.66 3.58 -19.21
C ALA A 261 -5.88 2.08 -19.42
N THR A 262 -5.45 1.30 -18.42
CA THR A 262 -5.98 -0.05 -18.20
C THR A 262 -7.22 0.09 -17.34
N VAL A 263 -8.35 -0.46 -17.78
CA VAL A 263 -9.66 -0.15 -17.18
C VAL A 263 -10.41 -1.38 -16.69
N GLY A 264 -11.14 -1.26 -15.60
CA GLY A 264 -11.88 -2.39 -15.04
C GLY A 264 -12.68 -2.05 -13.79
N TYR A 265 -13.33 -3.06 -13.23
CA TYR A 265 -14.11 -2.90 -12.01
C TYR A 265 -13.25 -3.01 -10.77
N ALA A 266 -13.49 -2.11 -9.82
CA ALA A 266 -12.96 -2.23 -8.48
C ALA A 266 -13.77 -3.23 -7.68
N HIS A 267 -13.16 -3.84 -6.65
CA HIS A 267 -13.76 -4.82 -5.74
C HIS A 267 -14.77 -5.75 -6.43
N PHE A 268 -14.35 -6.34 -7.56
CA PHE A 268 -15.06 -7.27 -8.43
C PHE A 268 -16.18 -6.67 -9.29
N ASP A 269 -17.31 -6.32 -8.67
CA ASP A 269 -18.52 -5.83 -9.33
C ASP A 269 -18.82 -4.37 -8.96
N GLY A 270 -17.80 -3.62 -8.52
CA GLY A 270 -17.99 -2.28 -8.01
C GLY A 270 -18.77 -2.25 -6.69
N SER A 271 -18.86 -3.38 -5.97
CA SER A 271 -19.62 -3.53 -4.72
C SER A 271 -21.08 -3.12 -4.87
N GLN A 272 -21.63 -3.31 -6.08
CA GLN A 272 -23.01 -2.98 -6.41
C GLN A 272 -23.67 -4.12 -7.16
N LYS A 273 -24.78 -4.60 -6.58
CA LYS A 273 -25.58 -5.69 -7.16
C LYS A 273 -26.15 -5.37 -8.54
N HIS A 274 -26.28 -4.09 -8.86
CA HIS A 274 -26.84 -3.59 -10.13
C HIS A 274 -25.74 -3.01 -11.05
N SER A 275 -24.48 -3.38 -10.84
CA SER A 275 -23.39 -2.97 -11.72
C SER A 275 -23.60 -3.45 -13.15
N THR A 276 -22.98 -2.75 -14.10
CA THR A 276 -23.03 -3.11 -15.53
C THR A 276 -21.98 -4.16 -15.91
N LEU A 277 -21.34 -4.84 -14.94
CA LEU A 277 -20.20 -5.73 -15.16
C LEU A 277 -20.45 -6.77 -16.27
N LEU A 278 -21.59 -7.48 -16.22
CA LEU A 278 -21.90 -8.52 -17.22
C LEU A 278 -22.05 -7.95 -18.63
N MET A 279 -22.61 -6.74 -18.76
CA MET A 279 -22.71 -6.05 -20.04
C MET A 279 -21.33 -5.65 -20.57
N ASP A 280 -20.50 -5.08 -19.70
CA ASP A 280 -19.15 -4.65 -20.06
C ASP A 280 -18.21 -5.82 -20.38
N LEU A 281 -18.40 -6.98 -19.73
CA LEU A 281 -17.75 -8.24 -20.10
C LEU A 281 -18.21 -8.73 -21.48
N ALA A 282 -19.51 -8.78 -21.73
CA ALA A 282 -20.06 -9.24 -23.01
C ALA A 282 -19.62 -8.36 -24.20
N LEU A 283 -19.42 -7.06 -23.95
CA LEU A 283 -18.95 -6.09 -24.96
C LEU A 283 -17.42 -6.01 -25.07
N GLY A 284 -16.65 -6.68 -24.20
CA GLY A 284 -15.18 -6.54 -24.15
C GLY A 284 -14.71 -5.15 -23.73
N SER A 285 -15.51 -4.43 -22.95
CA SER A 285 -15.27 -3.04 -22.54
C SER A 285 -14.20 -2.88 -21.46
N ILE A 286 -13.77 -3.96 -20.82
CA ILE A 286 -12.81 -3.94 -19.69
C ILE A 286 -11.58 -4.81 -19.93
N ASP A 287 -10.50 -4.46 -19.24
CA ASP A 287 -9.22 -5.19 -19.26
C ASP A 287 -9.08 -6.11 -18.03
N PHE A 288 -9.72 -5.75 -16.91
CA PHE A 288 -9.63 -6.50 -15.66
C PHE A 288 -10.88 -6.39 -14.78
N ILE A 289 -10.92 -7.23 -13.73
CA ILE A 289 -11.70 -7.00 -12.50
C ILE A 289 -10.83 -7.28 -11.26
N GLU A 290 -11.02 -6.54 -10.18
CA GLU A 290 -10.35 -6.80 -8.88
C GLU A 290 -10.95 -8.03 -8.19
N VAL A 291 -10.29 -9.18 -8.31
CA VAL A 291 -10.76 -10.47 -7.75
C VAL A 291 -10.23 -10.73 -6.35
N PHE A 292 -9.14 -10.06 -5.96
CA PHE A 292 -8.48 -10.28 -4.67
C PHE A 292 -8.21 -8.96 -3.98
N GLN A 293 -8.92 -8.73 -2.88
CA GLN A 293 -8.74 -7.51 -2.10
C GLN A 293 -9.08 -7.81 -0.64
N PHE A 294 -8.34 -7.18 0.26
CA PHE A 294 -8.54 -7.32 1.69
C PHE A 294 -8.47 -8.79 2.17
N GLY A 295 -7.54 -9.59 1.67
CA GLY A 295 -7.40 -10.99 2.06
C GLY A 295 -8.57 -11.90 1.69
N VAL A 296 -9.48 -11.45 0.80
CA VAL A 296 -10.57 -12.27 0.26
C VAL A 296 -10.42 -12.41 -1.25
N LEU A 297 -10.15 -13.64 -1.69
CA LEU A 297 -10.15 -14.02 -3.10
C LEU A 297 -11.57 -14.45 -3.49
N LYS A 298 -12.22 -13.70 -4.39
CA LYS A 298 -13.62 -13.90 -4.82
C LYS A 298 -13.77 -15.02 -5.85
N THR A 299 -13.38 -16.23 -5.46
CA THR A 299 -13.29 -17.41 -6.36
C THR A 299 -14.62 -17.87 -6.92
N ASP A 300 -15.69 -17.94 -6.12
CA ASP A 300 -16.98 -18.48 -6.59
C ASP A 300 -17.54 -17.66 -7.77
N ALA A 301 -17.73 -16.35 -7.56
CA ALA A 301 -18.23 -15.46 -8.61
C ALA A 301 -17.27 -15.39 -9.80
N TRP A 302 -15.95 -15.48 -9.58
CA TRP A 302 -14.98 -15.54 -10.66
C TRP A 302 -15.16 -16.77 -11.54
N TYR A 303 -15.28 -17.96 -10.94
CA TYR A 303 -15.50 -19.19 -11.69
C TYR A 303 -16.86 -19.23 -12.37
N GLU A 304 -17.90 -18.60 -11.81
CA GLU A 304 -19.18 -18.43 -12.49
C GLU A 304 -19.04 -17.65 -13.82
N LEU A 305 -18.29 -16.54 -13.82
CA LEU A 305 -17.99 -15.79 -15.05
C LEU A 305 -17.26 -16.67 -16.07
N LEU A 306 -16.21 -17.37 -15.64
CA LEU A 306 -15.42 -18.24 -16.51
C LEU A 306 -16.26 -19.40 -17.08
N ASN A 307 -17.11 -20.02 -16.25
CA ASN A 307 -18.03 -21.10 -16.66
C ASN A 307 -19.09 -20.60 -17.65
N ALA A 308 -19.48 -19.33 -17.56
CA ALA A 308 -20.36 -18.68 -18.53
C ALA A 308 -19.64 -18.28 -19.84
N GLY A 309 -18.34 -18.58 -19.97
CA GLY A 309 -17.53 -18.22 -21.13
C GLY A 309 -17.05 -16.76 -21.12
N LEU A 310 -17.31 -16.01 -20.06
CA LEU A 310 -16.84 -14.63 -19.89
C LEU A 310 -15.41 -14.66 -19.36
N ARG A 311 -14.44 -14.40 -20.23
CA ARG A 311 -13.02 -14.36 -19.88
C ARG A 311 -12.60 -12.91 -19.63
N VAL A 312 -11.90 -12.68 -18.52
CA VAL A 312 -11.30 -11.38 -18.18
C VAL A 312 -10.06 -11.63 -17.33
N THR A 313 -9.21 -10.62 -17.14
CA THR A 313 -8.05 -10.69 -16.25
C THR A 313 -8.48 -10.40 -14.81
N GLY A 314 -8.11 -11.26 -13.87
CA GLY A 314 -8.25 -10.95 -12.45
C GLY A 314 -7.03 -10.19 -11.95
N ILE A 315 -7.24 -9.08 -11.24
CA ILE A 315 -6.18 -8.31 -10.56
C ILE A 315 -6.45 -8.23 -9.04
N ALA A 316 -5.53 -7.60 -8.31
CA ALA A 316 -5.44 -7.63 -6.87
C ALA A 316 -4.78 -6.37 -6.29
N GLY A 317 -5.43 -5.84 -5.26
CA GLY A 317 -5.18 -4.52 -4.70
C GLY A 317 -5.47 -4.38 -3.23
N SER A 318 -4.93 -3.32 -2.64
CA SER A 318 -5.12 -3.03 -1.23
C SER A 318 -6.36 -2.19 -0.92
N ASP A 319 -6.75 -1.29 -1.83
CA ASP A 319 -7.64 -0.15 -1.55
C ASP A 319 -7.15 0.61 -0.30
N PHE A 320 -5.82 0.77 -0.21
CA PHE A 320 -5.17 1.34 0.95
C PHE A 320 -5.24 2.87 0.91
N PRO A 321 -5.55 3.56 2.01
CA PRO A 321 -5.89 2.99 3.31
C PRO A 321 -7.38 2.65 3.43
N VAL A 322 -7.63 1.49 4.04
CA VAL A 322 -8.97 1.02 4.42
C VAL A 322 -9.05 0.91 5.95
N PRO A 323 -10.24 1.08 6.57
CA PRO A 323 -10.43 0.71 7.97
C PRO A 323 -10.13 -0.77 8.18
N LEU A 324 -8.99 -1.10 8.79
CA LEU A 324 -8.61 -2.48 9.14
C LEU A 324 -9.38 -3.00 10.37
N ASN A 325 -10.41 -2.27 10.82
CA ASN A 325 -11.08 -2.43 12.11
C ASN A 325 -11.99 -3.66 12.22
N ASN A 326 -12.45 -4.24 11.10
CA ASN A 326 -13.36 -5.40 11.11
C ASN A 326 -12.65 -6.74 10.91
N ARG A 327 -11.32 -6.76 10.80
CA ARG A 327 -10.55 -8.00 10.73
C ARG A 327 -9.50 -7.96 11.83
N LYS A 328 -9.52 -9.00 12.68
CA LYS A 328 -8.53 -9.37 13.72
C LYS A 328 -7.13 -8.87 13.39
N PRO A 329 -6.26 -8.54 14.38
CA PRO A 329 -5.06 -7.73 14.15
C PRO A 329 -4.36 -8.11 12.85
N TRP A 330 -4.39 -7.19 11.89
CA TRP A 330 -3.78 -7.36 10.57
C TRP A 330 -2.34 -7.88 10.78
N PRO A 331 -1.99 -9.06 10.25
CA PRO A 331 -0.71 -9.67 10.56
C PRO A 331 0.43 -8.70 10.24
N ARG A 332 1.34 -8.47 11.18
CA ARG A 332 2.52 -7.61 10.94
C ARG A 332 3.40 -8.14 9.80
N ALA A 333 3.29 -9.41 9.44
CA ALA A 333 3.98 -9.95 8.26
C ALA A 333 3.39 -9.45 6.93
N LEU A 334 2.10 -9.08 6.89
CA LEU A 334 1.51 -8.49 5.69
C LEU A 334 1.92 -7.02 5.57
N PRO A 335 2.30 -6.57 4.36
CA PRO A 335 2.65 -5.19 4.11
C PRO A 335 1.40 -4.30 4.20
N LEU A 336 1.61 -2.99 4.34
CA LEU A 336 0.52 -2.01 4.24
C LEU A 336 0.12 -1.79 2.78
N LEU A 337 1.11 -1.68 1.89
CA LEU A 337 0.93 -1.59 0.45
C LEU A 337 1.20 -2.96 -0.19
N GLY A 338 0.35 -3.36 -1.13
CA GLY A 338 0.40 -4.67 -1.78
C GLY A 338 0.35 -5.87 -0.84
N PRO A 339 -0.60 -5.95 0.12
CA PRO A 339 -0.86 -7.18 0.88
C PRO A 339 -1.41 -8.28 -0.03
N GLU A 340 -2.26 -7.92 -0.98
CA GLU A 340 -2.57 -8.66 -2.19
C GLU A 340 -1.82 -8.02 -3.36
N ARG A 341 -1.38 -8.81 -4.33
CA ARG A 341 -0.51 -8.36 -5.42
C ARG A 341 -0.91 -8.95 -6.74
N THR A 342 -0.83 -8.11 -7.77
CA THR A 342 -0.90 -8.51 -9.18
C THR A 342 0.52 -8.70 -9.71
N LEU A 343 0.90 -9.93 -10.01
CA LEU A 343 2.23 -10.30 -10.48
C LEU A 343 2.25 -10.47 -11.99
N VAL A 344 3.17 -9.77 -12.66
CA VAL A 344 3.38 -9.86 -14.12
C VAL A 344 4.81 -10.26 -14.41
N LYS A 345 5.00 -11.33 -15.18
CA LYS A 345 6.35 -11.77 -15.60
C LYS A 345 6.84 -10.93 -16.78
N ALA A 346 7.58 -9.88 -16.50
CA ALA A 346 8.12 -8.94 -17.48
C ALA A 346 9.35 -8.21 -16.92
N PRO A 347 10.29 -7.76 -17.78
CA PRO A 347 11.29 -6.78 -17.35
C PRO A 347 10.61 -5.45 -17.03
N ALA A 348 11.16 -4.69 -16.08
CA ALA A 348 10.62 -3.37 -15.74
C ALA A 348 10.68 -2.39 -16.93
N GLY A 349 11.72 -2.48 -17.76
CA GLY A 349 11.95 -1.51 -18.83
C GLY A 349 12.19 -0.10 -18.28
N GLU A 350 11.83 0.93 -19.06
CA GLU A 350 11.91 2.34 -18.62
C GLU A 350 10.80 2.72 -17.63
N SER A 351 9.66 2.02 -17.68
CA SER A 351 8.52 2.19 -16.79
C SER A 351 8.02 0.81 -16.38
N ALA A 352 8.21 0.49 -15.10
CA ALA A 352 7.69 -0.76 -14.54
C ALA A 352 6.16 -0.83 -14.69
N TYR A 353 5.48 0.32 -14.58
CA TYR A 353 4.05 0.42 -14.80
C TYR A 353 3.64 0.00 -16.23
N GLU A 354 4.28 0.54 -17.28
CA GLU A 354 3.85 0.23 -18.66
C GLU A 354 4.04 -1.26 -18.98
N SER A 355 5.14 -1.86 -18.52
CA SER A 355 5.41 -3.29 -18.66
C SER A 355 4.40 -4.15 -17.90
N TRP A 356 4.09 -3.77 -16.65
CA TRP A 356 3.08 -4.44 -15.82
C TRP A 356 1.67 -4.32 -16.43
N ALA A 357 1.27 -3.12 -16.83
CA ALA A 357 -0.05 -2.85 -17.42
C ALA A 357 -0.26 -3.59 -18.74
N ALA A 358 0.80 -3.72 -19.57
CA ALA A 358 0.75 -4.55 -20.77
C ALA A 358 0.54 -6.05 -20.45
N GLY A 359 1.12 -6.54 -19.36
CA GLY A 359 0.87 -7.90 -18.87
C GLY A 359 -0.57 -8.13 -18.41
N VAL A 360 -1.12 -7.16 -17.67
CA VAL A 360 -2.53 -7.17 -17.24
C VAL A 360 -3.48 -7.21 -18.44
N ARG A 361 -3.31 -6.31 -19.41
CA ARG A 361 -4.14 -6.29 -20.63
C ARG A 361 -4.02 -7.58 -21.47
N ALA A 362 -2.87 -8.25 -21.39
CA ALA A 362 -2.64 -9.54 -22.05
C ALA A 362 -3.13 -10.76 -21.25
N GLY A 363 -3.68 -10.57 -20.05
CA GLY A 363 -4.13 -11.65 -19.16
C GLY A 363 -3.00 -12.46 -18.52
N ARG A 364 -1.74 -12.04 -18.64
CA ARG A 364 -0.56 -12.76 -18.16
C ARG A 364 -0.24 -12.40 -16.70
N VAL A 365 -1.16 -12.74 -15.82
CA VAL A 365 -1.17 -12.32 -14.41
C VAL A 365 -1.25 -13.52 -13.48
N VAL A 366 -0.58 -13.40 -12.33
CA VAL A 366 -0.84 -14.20 -11.13
C VAL A 366 -1.24 -13.25 -10.00
N VAL A 367 -2.36 -13.50 -9.32
CA VAL A 367 -2.72 -12.77 -8.10
C VAL A 367 -2.32 -13.57 -6.86
N SER A 368 -1.69 -12.92 -5.88
CA SER A 368 -1.24 -13.59 -4.65
C SER A 368 -1.16 -12.63 -3.45
N ASN A 369 -1.39 -13.15 -2.24
CA ASN A 369 -1.11 -12.48 -0.97
C ASN A 369 -0.04 -13.23 -0.15
N GLY A 370 0.71 -14.11 -0.81
CA GLY A 370 1.71 -14.97 -0.20
C GLY A 370 2.77 -15.42 -1.22
N PRO A 371 3.37 -16.61 -1.05
CA PRO A 371 4.42 -17.07 -1.95
C PRO A 371 3.93 -17.13 -3.42
N LEU A 372 4.86 -16.86 -4.34
CA LEU A 372 4.63 -17.01 -5.76
C LEU A 372 4.53 -18.50 -6.12
N VAL A 373 3.50 -18.87 -6.87
CA VAL A 373 3.37 -20.18 -7.49
C VAL A 373 3.50 -20.01 -9.00
N GLU A 374 4.54 -20.61 -9.60
CA GLU A 374 4.65 -20.69 -11.06
C GLU A 374 3.95 -21.96 -11.56
N LEU A 375 2.96 -21.80 -12.43
CA LEU A 375 2.26 -22.90 -13.09
C LEU A 375 2.53 -22.83 -14.59
N ALA A 376 2.86 -23.97 -15.19
CA ALA A 376 2.95 -24.11 -16.64
C ALA A 376 2.21 -25.36 -17.11
N VAL A 377 1.48 -25.23 -18.21
CA VAL A 377 0.79 -26.34 -18.88
C VAL A 377 1.25 -26.34 -20.35
N ASN A 378 1.83 -27.45 -20.81
CA ASN A 378 2.43 -27.56 -22.16
C ASN A 378 3.43 -26.43 -22.48
N GLY A 379 4.16 -25.95 -21.48
CA GLY A 379 5.11 -24.84 -21.63
C GLY A 379 4.47 -23.45 -21.68
N ALA A 380 3.14 -23.34 -21.60
CA ALA A 380 2.42 -22.07 -21.52
C ALA A 380 2.18 -21.67 -20.05
N GLY A 381 2.41 -20.40 -19.73
CA GLY A 381 2.21 -19.84 -18.39
C GLY A 381 0.76 -19.39 -18.11
N PRO A 382 0.52 -18.78 -16.94
CA PRO A 382 -0.80 -18.29 -16.54
C PRO A 382 -1.38 -17.30 -17.56
N GLY A 383 -2.67 -17.45 -17.85
CA GLY A 383 -3.41 -16.61 -18.81
C GLY A 383 -3.32 -17.05 -20.28
N ALA A 384 -2.51 -18.05 -20.61
CA ALA A 384 -2.45 -18.59 -21.97
C ALA A 384 -3.71 -19.37 -22.35
N THR A 385 -4.10 -19.32 -23.62
CA THR A 385 -5.09 -20.24 -24.22
C THR A 385 -4.33 -21.36 -24.92
N LEU A 386 -4.66 -22.61 -24.58
CA LEU A 386 -4.06 -23.83 -25.12
C LEU A 386 -4.85 -24.40 -26.29
#